data_AF-A0A6P2C103-F1
#
_entry.id   AF-A0A6P2C103-F1
#
_cell.length_a   1.000
_cell.length_b   1.000
_cell.length_c   1.000
_cell.angle_alpha   90.00
_cell.angle_beta   90.00
_cell.angle_gamma   90.00
#
_symmetry.space_group_name_H-M   'P 1'
#
loop_
_entity.id
_entity.type
_entity.pdbx_description
1 polymer ?
#
loop_
_entity_poly.entity_id
_entity_poly.type
_entity_poly.pdbx_seq_one_letter_code
_entity_poly.pdbx_strand_id
1 'polypeptide(L)'
;MYHAFVTSHPLYEVTDEDLRVLILAWYRRVRLANQAHAEAGSHARRNSMLLGIPAVTLSAVVGSAIFATIDKTPNRYLQIAVGLLSLTTAVLAAFQTFLRLDEQVREHEVASRSFGAIRRELGQLGAIAHHNREETESRLEKVRERYDQASAASRNVPQKIWDRLVLQP
;
A
#
# COMPACT_ATOMS: atom_id res chain seq x y z
N MET A 1 2.26 -15.14 8.60
CA MET A 1 2.53 -15.86 9.87
C MET A 1 3.93 -15.50 10.34
N TYR A 2 4.09 -14.34 10.98
CA TYR A 2 5.34 -13.86 11.61
C TYR A 2 4.99 -13.29 13.01
N HIS A 3 4.23 -14.06 13.79
CA HIS A 3 4.05 -13.79 15.21
C HIS A 3 5.05 -14.63 16.00
N ALA A 4 6.18 -14.02 16.32
CA ALA A 4 7.01 -14.39 17.47
C ALA A 4 7.93 -13.21 17.76
N PHE A 5 7.39 -12.21 18.44
CA PHE A 5 8.23 -11.28 19.20
C PHE A 5 8.80 -12.12 20.33
N VAL A 6 10.07 -12.51 20.22
CA VAL A 6 10.79 -13.12 21.32
C VAL A 6 10.99 -12.00 22.35
N THR A 7 10.05 -11.86 23.27
CA THR A 7 10.18 -11.03 24.48
C THR A 7 10.96 -11.81 25.55
N SER A 8 12.11 -12.39 25.20
CA SER A 8 13.07 -12.77 26.23
C SER A 8 13.87 -11.51 26.54
N HIS A 9 13.68 -10.94 27.75
CA HIS A 9 14.67 -10.02 28.28
C HIS A 9 16.03 -10.72 28.20
N PRO A 10 17.05 -10.11 27.58
CA PRO A 10 18.36 -10.74 27.51
C PRO A 10 18.85 -11.01 28.95
N LEU A 11 19.38 -12.21 29.18
CA LEU A 11 19.97 -12.61 30.47
C LEU A 11 21.32 -11.92 30.74
N TYR A 12 21.65 -10.90 29.94
CA TYR A 12 22.90 -10.15 29.96
C TYR A 12 22.62 -8.65 29.82
N GLU A 13 23.54 -7.83 30.30
CA GLU A 13 23.45 -6.37 30.18
C GLU A 13 23.58 -5.98 28.70
N VAL A 14 22.54 -5.34 28.16
CA VAL A 14 22.52 -4.87 26.77
C VAL A 14 23.64 -3.84 26.60
N THR A 15 24.48 -3.99 25.59
CA THR A 15 25.58 -3.05 25.29
C THR A 15 25.14 -2.00 24.27
N ASP A 16 25.92 -0.93 24.09
CA ASP A 16 25.63 0.07 23.05
C ASP A 16 25.77 -0.52 21.63
N GLU A 17 26.60 -1.54 21.47
CA GLU A 17 26.75 -2.28 20.23
C GLU A 17 25.48 -3.06 19.90
N ASP A 18 24.89 -3.75 20.90
CA ASP A 18 23.62 -4.46 20.74
C ASP A 18 22.49 -3.51 20.28
N LEU A 19 22.43 -2.30 20.85
CA LEU A 19 21.47 -1.28 20.45
C LEU A 19 21.65 -0.84 18.99
N ARG A 20 22.90 -0.64 18.54
CA ARG A 20 23.19 -0.30 17.14
C ARG A 20 22.78 -1.43 16.19
N VAL A 21 23.08 -2.68 16.55
CA VAL A 21 22.66 -3.86 15.77
C VAL A 21 21.13 -3.94 15.70
N LEU A 22 20.44 -3.71 16.81
CA LEU A 22 18.98 -3.70 16.88
C LEU A 22 18.37 -2.61 15.98
N ILE A 23 18.88 -1.37 16.07
CA ILE A 23 18.43 -0.25 15.24
C ILE A 23 18.59 -0.58 13.75
N LEU A 24 19.75 -1.13 13.35
CA LEU A 24 20.01 -1.51 11.96
C LEU A 24 19.09 -2.64 11.49
N ALA A 25 18.86 -3.65 12.33
CA ALA A 25 17.95 -4.74 12.03
C ALA A 25 16.51 -4.24 11.84
N TRP A 26 16.04 -3.36 12.73
CA TRP A 26 14.72 -2.75 12.63
C TRP A 26 14.61 -1.82 11.42
N TYR A 27 15.62 -1.01 11.15
CA TYR A 27 15.67 -0.15 9.97
C TYR A 27 15.49 -0.96 8.69
N ARG A 28 16.21 -2.08 8.55
CA ARG A 28 16.09 -2.99 7.39
C ARG A 28 14.69 -3.58 7.27
N ARG A 29 14.11 -4.08 8.37
CA ARG A 29 12.74 -4.64 8.37
C ARG A 29 11.69 -3.62 7.99
N VAL A 30 11.77 -2.42 8.57
CA VAL A 30 10.85 -1.32 8.30
C VAL A 30 11.01 -0.82 6.86
N ARG A 31 12.23 -0.77 6.32
CA ARG A 31 12.49 -0.45 4.90
C ARG A 31 11.80 -1.45 3.98
N LEU A 32 11.94 -2.75 4.25
CA LEU A 32 11.26 -3.79 3.47
C LEU A 32 9.74 -3.63 3.54
N ALA A 33 9.16 -3.41 4.73
CA ALA A 33 7.72 -3.17 4.87
C ALA A 33 7.24 -1.92 4.11
N ASN A 34 7.98 -0.81 4.24
CA ASN A 34 7.70 0.43 3.52
C ASN A 34 7.66 0.22 1.99
N GLN A 35 8.65 -0.51 1.44
CA GLN A 35 8.72 -0.84 0.02
C GLN A 35 7.61 -1.80 -0.41
N ALA A 36 7.34 -2.84 0.39
CA ALA A 36 6.30 -3.84 0.11
C ALA A 36 4.92 -3.18 -0.01
N HIS A 37 4.59 -2.26 0.89
CA HIS A 37 3.36 -1.48 0.82
C HIS A 37 3.35 -0.48 -0.35
N ALA A 38 4.47 0.16 -0.66
CA ALA A 38 4.56 1.06 -1.83
C ALA A 38 4.31 0.30 -3.15
N GLU A 39 4.91 -0.88 -3.29
CA GLU A 39 4.74 -1.72 -4.46
C GLU A 39 3.32 -2.31 -4.54
N ALA A 40 2.77 -2.79 -3.43
CA ALA A 40 1.38 -3.27 -3.38
C ALA A 40 0.38 -2.17 -3.74
N GLY A 41 0.57 -0.95 -3.23
CA GLY A 41 -0.24 0.21 -3.58
C GLY A 41 -0.16 0.55 -5.07
N SER A 42 1.02 0.43 -5.67
CA SER A 42 1.24 0.65 -7.11
C SER A 42 0.51 -0.39 -7.97
N HIS A 43 0.52 -1.66 -7.56
CA HIS A 43 -0.25 -2.71 -8.23
C HIS A 43 -1.76 -2.48 -8.14
N ALA A 44 -2.27 -2.15 -6.95
CA ALA A 44 -3.68 -1.83 -6.75
C ALA A 44 -4.10 -0.61 -7.59
N ARG A 45 -3.24 0.40 -7.70
CA ARG A 45 -3.48 1.61 -8.49
C ARG A 45 -3.56 1.30 -9.97
N ARG A 46 -2.64 0.48 -10.48
CA ARG A 46 -2.68 0.02 -11.87
C ARG A 46 -3.99 -0.73 -12.17
N ASN A 47 -4.41 -1.61 -11.27
CA ASN A 47 -5.69 -2.33 -11.44
C ASN A 47 -6.89 -1.38 -11.41
N SER A 48 -6.91 -0.38 -10.52
CA SER A 48 -7.97 0.62 -10.48
C SER A 48 -8.06 1.37 -11.81
N MET A 49 -6.92 1.84 -12.33
CA MET A 49 -6.86 2.53 -13.62
C MET A 49 -7.25 1.64 -14.80
N LEU A 50 -6.89 0.35 -14.78
CA LEU A 50 -7.23 -0.60 -15.84
C LEU A 50 -8.74 -0.84 -15.97
N LEU A 51 -9.51 -0.73 -14.88
CA LEU A 51 -10.97 -0.84 -14.92
C LEU A 51 -11.65 0.52 -15.11
N GLY A 52 -11.17 1.54 -14.39
CA GLY A 52 -11.78 2.86 -14.37
C GLY A 52 -11.62 3.63 -15.67
N ILE A 53 -10.44 3.60 -16.32
CA ILE A 53 -10.23 4.35 -17.57
C ILE A 53 -11.18 3.84 -18.67
N PRO A 54 -11.25 2.52 -18.98
CA PRO A 54 -12.21 2.04 -19.98
C PRO A 54 -13.66 2.31 -19.60
N ALA A 55 -14.04 2.16 -18.33
CA ALA A 55 -15.40 2.47 -17.89
C ALA A 55 -15.77 3.93 -18.15
N VAL A 56 -14.90 4.88 -17.80
CA VAL A 56 -15.13 6.31 -18.04
C VAL A 56 -15.18 6.63 -19.54
N THR A 57 -14.25 6.09 -20.33
CA THR A 57 -14.23 6.31 -21.78
C THR A 57 -15.49 5.77 -22.45
N LEU A 58 -15.90 4.54 -22.14
CA LEU A 58 -17.11 3.95 -22.70
C LEU A 58 -18.37 4.70 -22.25
N SER A 59 -18.42 5.15 -20.99
CA SER A 59 -19.52 5.98 -20.50
C SER A 59 -19.63 7.29 -21.27
N ALA A 60 -18.50 7.94 -21.59
CA ALA A 60 -18.49 9.16 -22.38
C ALA A 60 -18.98 8.91 -23.82
N VAL A 61 -18.52 7.83 -24.46
CA VAL A 61 -18.96 7.43 -25.81
C VAL A 61 -20.46 7.14 -25.83
N VAL A 62 -20.96 6.36 -24.87
CA VAL A 62 -22.40 6.05 -24.71
C VAL A 62 -23.19 7.34 -24.53
N GLY A 63 -22.77 8.23 -23.63
CA GLY A 63 -23.42 9.50 -23.39
C GLY A 63 -23.49 10.37 -24.64
N SER A 64 -22.35 10.55 -25.34
CA SER A 64 -22.30 11.30 -26.60
C SER A 64 -23.19 10.69 -27.68
N ALA A 65 -23.24 9.37 -27.81
CA ALA A 65 -24.10 8.69 -28.78
C ALA A 65 -25.59 8.90 -28.49
N ILE A 66 -26.00 8.85 -27.21
CA ILE A 66 -27.37 9.12 -26.80
C ILE A 66 -27.75 10.55 -27.20
N PHE A 67 -26.95 11.56 -26.83
CA PHE A 67 -27.21 12.96 -27.19
C PHE A 67 -27.24 13.20 -28.70
N ALA A 68 -26.37 12.54 -29.47
CA ALA A 68 -26.35 12.67 -30.94
C ALA A 68 -27.61 12.13 -31.63
N THR A 69 -28.43 11.34 -30.92
CA THR A 69 -29.61 10.67 -31.48
C THR A 69 -30.95 11.22 -30.98
N ILE A 70 -30.95 12.26 -30.13
CA ILE A 70 -32.18 12.82 -29.53
C ILE A 70 -33.23 13.22 -30.59
N ASP A 71 -32.80 13.89 -31.67
CA ASP A 71 -33.69 14.36 -32.73
C ASP A 71 -33.66 13.49 -34.00
N LYS A 72 -33.12 12.26 -33.90
CA LYS A 72 -32.95 11.37 -35.06
C LYS A 72 -33.50 9.99 -34.73
N THR A 73 -34.16 9.35 -35.69
CA THR A 73 -34.46 7.91 -35.57
C THR A 73 -33.13 7.14 -35.67
N PRO A 74 -32.62 6.55 -34.58
CA PRO A 74 -31.30 5.92 -34.61
C PRO A 74 -31.39 4.62 -35.40
N ASN A 75 -30.36 4.34 -36.21
CA ASN A 75 -30.25 3.05 -36.88
C ASN A 75 -30.22 1.92 -35.82
N ARG A 76 -30.94 0.81 -36.06
CA ARG A 76 -31.00 -0.36 -35.19
C ARG A 76 -29.62 -0.88 -34.77
N TYR A 77 -28.65 -0.86 -35.69
CA TYR A 77 -27.26 -1.27 -35.37
C TYR A 77 -26.61 -0.36 -34.33
N LEU A 78 -26.87 0.96 -34.39
CA LEU A 78 -26.35 1.92 -33.43
C LEU A 78 -26.98 1.71 -32.04
N GLN A 79 -28.29 1.45 -31.97
CA GLN A 79 -28.97 1.16 -30.70
C GLN A 79 -28.40 -0.07 -30.01
N ILE A 80 -28.17 -1.16 -30.76
CA ILE A 80 -27.56 -2.39 -30.23
C ILE A 80 -26.15 -2.11 -29.73
N ALA A 81 -25.33 -1.37 -30.50
CA ALA A 81 -23.97 -1.02 -30.10
C ALA A 81 -23.96 -0.19 -28.79
N VAL A 82 -24.78 0.84 -28.69
CA VAL A 82 -24.90 1.68 -27.48
C VAL A 82 -25.33 0.85 -26.29
N GLY A 83 -26.29 -0.07 -26.45
CA GLY A 83 -26.72 -0.99 -25.39
C GLY A 83 -25.61 -1.91 -24.88
N LEU A 84 -24.83 -2.51 -25.78
CA LEU A 84 -23.69 -3.37 -25.42
C LEU A 84 -22.58 -2.58 -24.73
N LEU A 85 -22.26 -1.37 -25.20
CA LEU A 85 -21.29 -0.50 -24.56
C LEU A 85 -21.76 -0.06 -23.17
N SER A 86 -23.05 0.19 -23.00
CA SER A 86 -23.65 0.56 -21.71
C SER A 86 -23.54 -0.59 -20.71
N LEU A 87 -23.85 -1.82 -21.13
CA LEU A 87 -23.70 -3.01 -20.30
C LEU A 87 -22.23 -3.24 -19.90
N THR A 88 -21.31 -3.12 -20.86
CA THR A 88 -19.86 -3.28 -20.61
C THR A 88 -19.36 -2.24 -19.60
N THR A 89 -19.76 -0.99 -19.77
CA THR A 89 -19.44 0.12 -18.85
C THR A 89 -19.91 -0.20 -17.43
N ALA A 90 -21.17 -0.63 -17.28
CA ALA A 90 -21.76 -0.94 -15.99
C ALA A 90 -21.04 -2.11 -15.30
N VAL A 91 -20.67 -3.17 -16.03
CA VAL A 91 -19.93 -4.31 -15.48
C VAL A 91 -18.53 -3.89 -15.00
N LEU A 92 -17.80 -3.10 -15.79
CA LEU A 92 -16.48 -2.60 -15.40
C LEU A 92 -16.54 -1.73 -14.14
N ALA A 93 -17.52 -0.82 -14.08
CA ALA A 93 -17.75 0.01 -12.91
C ALA A 93 -18.10 -0.84 -11.67
N ALA A 94 -18.97 -1.84 -11.83
CA ALA A 94 -19.35 -2.76 -10.75
C ALA A 94 -18.13 -3.54 -10.23
N PHE A 95 -17.24 -4.01 -11.10
CA PHE A 95 -15.99 -4.67 -10.68
C PHE A 95 -15.05 -3.72 -9.96
N GLN A 96 -14.91 -2.47 -10.42
CA GLN A 96 -14.08 -1.47 -9.73
C GLN A 96 -14.59 -1.22 -8.30
N THR A 97 -15.91 -1.07 -8.11
CA THR A 97 -16.53 -0.88 -6.80
C THR A 97 -16.43 -2.13 -5.94
N PHE A 98 -16.77 -3.31 -6.48
CA PHE A 98 -16.76 -4.58 -5.75
C PHE A 98 -15.36 -4.95 -5.23
N LEU A 99 -14.34 -4.75 -6.06
CA LEU A 99 -12.94 -5.01 -5.67
C LEU A 99 -12.36 -3.93 -4.75
N ARG A 100 -13.06 -2.81 -4.53
CA ARG A 100 -12.63 -1.71 -3.64
C ARG A 100 -11.20 -1.22 -3.95
N LEU A 101 -10.82 -1.17 -5.23
CA LEU A 101 -9.41 -0.96 -5.64
C LEU A 101 -8.83 0.35 -5.12
N ASP A 102 -9.62 1.44 -5.13
CA ASP A 102 -9.17 2.74 -4.62
C ASP A 102 -8.95 2.73 -3.10
N GLU A 103 -9.67 1.90 -2.36
CA GLU A 103 -9.45 1.73 -0.94
C GLU A 103 -8.19 0.91 -0.66
N GLN A 104 -7.94 -0.15 -1.43
CA GLN A 104 -6.69 -0.91 -1.35
C GLN A 104 -5.47 -0.02 -1.60
N VAL A 105 -5.56 0.89 -2.58
CA VAL A 105 -4.51 1.88 -2.84
C VAL A 105 -4.28 2.76 -1.62
N ARG A 106 -5.35 3.36 -1.07
CA ARG A 106 -5.24 4.25 0.10
C ARG A 106 -4.66 3.56 1.31
N GLU A 107 -5.12 2.35 1.62
CA GLU A 107 -4.63 1.57 2.76
C GLU A 107 -3.13 1.26 2.65
N HIS A 108 -2.67 0.84 1.46
CA HIS A 108 -1.25 0.59 1.22
C HIS A 108 -0.40 1.87 1.21
N GLU A 109 -0.92 3.00 0.71
CA GLU A 109 -0.23 4.29 0.80
C GLU A 109 -0.08 4.79 2.23
N VAL A 110 -1.14 4.66 3.04
CA VAL A 110 -1.11 5.01 4.47
C VAL A 110 -0.08 4.15 5.19
N ALA A 111 -0.11 2.83 5.01
CA ALA A 111 0.87 1.92 5.59
C ALA A 111 2.30 2.27 5.16
N SER A 112 2.52 2.50 3.86
CA SER A 112 3.84 2.89 3.34
C SER A 112 4.33 4.20 3.98
N ARG A 113 3.48 5.23 4.10
CA ARG A 113 3.85 6.50 4.76
C ARG A 113 4.22 6.29 6.23
N SER A 114 3.45 5.48 6.97
CA SER A 114 3.71 5.15 8.37
C SER A 114 5.06 4.45 8.55
N PHE A 115 5.32 3.38 7.81
CA PHE A 115 6.62 2.70 7.85
C PHE A 115 7.76 3.59 7.35
N GLY A 116 7.50 4.47 6.37
CA GLY A 116 8.48 5.44 5.89
C GLY A 116 8.89 6.46 6.95
N ALA A 117 7.96 6.90 7.81
CA ALA A 117 8.26 7.76 8.94
C ALA A 117 9.13 7.04 9.98
N ILE A 118 8.76 5.82 10.35
CA ILE A 118 9.53 4.98 11.28
C ILE A 118 10.95 4.72 10.74
N ARG A 119 11.09 4.43 9.45
CA ARG A 119 12.39 4.22 8.79
C ARG A 119 13.30 5.44 8.92
N ARG A 120 12.77 6.64 8.65
CA ARG A 120 13.55 7.89 8.76
C ARG A 120 14.02 8.12 10.19
N GLU A 121 13.16 7.85 11.17
CA GLU A 121 13.51 8.00 12.58
C GLU A 121 14.57 7.01 13.04
N LEU A 122 14.46 5.73 12.66
CA LEU A 122 15.49 4.73 12.92
C LEU A 122 16.82 5.08 12.24
N GLY A 123 16.76 5.66 11.03
CA GLY A 123 17.94 6.18 10.35
C GLY A 123 18.60 7.34 11.10
N GLN A 124 17.80 8.26 11.66
CA GLN A 124 18.30 9.35 12.51
C GLN A 124 18.90 8.82 13.82
N LEU A 125 18.22 7.88 14.49
CA LEU A 125 18.70 7.21 15.70
C LEU A 125 20.05 6.52 15.47
N GLY A 126 20.22 5.83 14.34
CA GLY A 126 21.46 5.14 14.02
C GLY A 126 22.61 6.06 13.57
N ALA A 127 22.32 7.28 13.12
CA ALA A 127 23.31 8.22 12.61
C ALA A 127 23.92 9.13 13.69
N ILE A 128 23.21 9.35 14.80
CA ILE A 128 23.65 10.26 15.87
C ILE A 128 24.48 9.48 16.90
N ALA A 129 25.78 9.78 16.98
CA ALA A 129 26.74 9.03 17.78
C ALA A 129 26.66 9.25 19.32
N HIS A 130 25.87 10.23 19.80
CA HIS A 130 25.95 10.75 21.18
C HIS A 130 24.63 10.72 21.95
N HIS A 131 23.71 9.81 21.63
CA HIS A 131 22.52 9.65 22.49
C HIS A 131 22.90 9.00 23.83
N ASN A 132 22.34 9.55 24.91
CA ASN A 132 22.26 8.85 26.19
C ASN A 132 21.52 7.51 25.95
N ARG A 133 22.00 6.42 26.57
CA ARG A 133 21.39 5.09 26.54
C ARG A 133 19.89 5.11 26.86
N GLU A 134 19.52 5.76 27.96
CA GLU A 134 18.13 5.87 28.43
C GLU A 134 17.23 6.57 27.41
N GLU A 135 17.74 7.63 26.77
CA GLU A 135 17.03 8.32 25.69
C GLU A 135 16.84 7.42 24.47
N THR A 136 17.87 6.66 24.10
CA THR A 136 17.83 5.71 22.97
C THR A 136 16.80 4.62 23.20
N GLU A 137 16.79 4.03 24.40
CA GLU A 137 15.84 3.00 24.80
C GLU A 137 14.40 3.55 24.81
N SER A 138 14.18 4.75 25.38
CA SER A 138 12.88 5.41 25.36
C SER A 138 12.37 5.68 23.94
N ARG A 139 13.25 6.11 23.02
CA ARG A 139 12.90 6.33 21.61
C ARG A 139 12.62 5.03 20.87
N LEU A 140 13.40 3.98 21.13
CA LEU A 140 13.18 2.65 20.56
C LEU A 140 11.83 2.06 21.00
N GLU A 141 11.43 2.27 22.26
CA GLU A 141 10.12 1.86 22.76
C GLU A 141 8.99 2.57 21.97
N LYS A 142 9.09 3.88 21.78
CA LYS A 142 8.13 4.64 20.95
C LYS A 142 8.13 4.21 19.48
N VAL A 143 9.26 3.77 18.95
CA VAL A 143 9.34 3.17 17.62
C VAL A 143 8.62 1.83 17.59
N ARG A 144 8.79 0.99 18.61
CA ARG A 144 8.11 -0.30 18.75
C ARG A 144 6.60 -0.14 18.72
N GLU A 145 6.06 0.73 19.58
CA GLU A 145 4.62 0.99 19.67
C GLU A 145 4.04 1.43 18.33
N ARG A 146 4.71 2.36 17.63
CA ARG A 146 4.25 2.82 16.31
C ARG A 146 4.41 1.78 15.23
N TYR A 147 5.44 0.92 15.30
CA TYR A 147 5.59 -0.21 14.40
C TYR A 147 4.43 -1.20 14.57
N ASP A 148 4.09 -1.54 15.81
CA ASP A 148 3.00 -2.46 16.12
C ASP A 148 1.65 -1.88 15.68
N GLN A 149 1.42 -0.58 15.92
CA GLN A 149 0.23 0.14 15.41
C GLN A 149 0.17 0.14 13.88
N ALA A 150 1.28 0.48 13.21
CA ALA A 150 1.35 0.48 11.75
C ALA A 150 1.10 -0.92 11.19
N SER A 151 1.68 -1.95 11.79
CA SER A 151 1.49 -3.34 11.38
C SER A 151 0.04 -3.81 11.59
N ALA A 152 -0.56 -3.50 12.74
CA ALA A 152 -1.94 -3.88 13.05
C ALA A 152 -2.97 -3.18 12.15
N ALA A 153 -2.71 -1.92 11.77
CA ALA A 153 -3.57 -1.16 10.87
C ALA A 153 -3.36 -1.49 9.38
N SER A 154 -2.33 -2.27 9.04
CA SER A 154 -1.96 -2.52 7.65
C SER A 154 -2.73 -3.69 7.04
N ARG A 155 -3.23 -3.48 5.82
CA ARG A 155 -3.69 -4.58 4.97
C ARG A 155 -2.52 -5.52 4.64
N ASN A 156 -2.81 -6.82 4.56
CA ASN A 156 -1.84 -7.81 4.13
C ASN A 156 -1.26 -7.52 2.74
N VAL A 157 0.05 -7.66 2.59
CA VAL A 157 0.76 -7.54 1.31
C VAL A 157 0.92 -8.92 0.68
N PRO A 158 0.64 -9.09 -0.63
CA PRO A 158 0.83 -10.36 -1.33
C PRO A 158 2.25 -10.94 -1.17
N GLN A 159 2.35 -12.24 -0.89
CA GLN A 159 3.64 -12.93 -0.61
C GLN A 159 4.69 -12.73 -1.71
N LYS A 160 4.26 -12.74 -2.98
CA LYS A 160 5.14 -12.53 -4.13
C LYS A 160 5.91 -11.20 -4.09
N ILE A 161 5.37 -10.17 -3.44
CA ILE A 161 6.05 -8.88 -3.27
C ILE A 161 7.16 -9.01 -2.23
N TRP A 162 6.91 -9.69 -1.12
CA TRP A 162 7.93 -9.97 -0.11
C TRP A 162 9.09 -10.78 -0.70
N ASP A 163 8.79 -11.84 -1.44
CA ASP A 163 9.81 -12.70 -2.04
C ASP A 163 10.70 -11.92 -3.02
N ARG A 164 10.11 -11.00 -3.80
CA ARG A 164 10.85 -10.13 -4.72
C ARG A 164 11.78 -9.16 -3.99
N LEU A 165 11.31 -8.54 -2.91
CA LEU A 165 12.07 -7.53 -2.18
C LEU A 165 13.21 -8.13 -1.36
N VAL A 166 13.04 -9.34 -0.81
CA VAL A 166 14.11 -10.05 -0.10
C VAL A 166 15.27 -10.42 -1.03
N LEU A 167 14.99 -10.65 -2.31
CA LEU A 167 16.00 -10.96 -3.33
C LEU A 167 16.73 -9.73 -3.89
N GLN A 168 16.33 -8.51 -3.51
CA GLN A 168 16.93 -7.25 -3.95
C GLN A 168 17.60 -6.55 -2.75
N PRO A 169 18.90 -6.81 -2.46
CA PRO A 169 19.60 -6.21 -1.32
C PRO A 169 19.71 -4.67 -1.38
#